data_AF-A0A6A4WUF8-F1
#
_entry.id   AF-A0A6A4WUF8-F1
#
_cell.length_a   1.000
_cell.length_b   1.000
_cell.length_c   1.000
_cell.angle_alpha   90.00
_cell.angle_beta   90.00
_cell.angle_gamma   90.00
#
_symmetry.space_group_name_H-M   'P 1'
#
loop_
_entity.id
_entity.type
_entity.pdbx_description
1 polymer ?
#
loop_
_entity_poly.entity_id
_entity_poly.type
_entity_poly.pdbx_seq_one_letter_code
_entity_poly.pdbx_strand_id
1 'polypeptide(L)'
;MDGPVTIVTGEASFVSGDPRIHLQDRKFVNSSLRRTLAGELSVEEFYNLTTLQLMLSETNRLKVYGRRPIAEPVTGSGVLGTWRERYYLSLREGAWPTRCFTFQPSAYLNNRTNNVLRIQLLLGVPPLFGNYKGVSYRLYFHGPDEPNLGDLSTPEHGRTVPKTVEVALRSRINGRFVVTVALKKLASLRRRPCRGEPGYSLTRCLKECQWRRLAALTGCRLPHMTYPGVFLPDTRGPLDHLPP
;
A
#
# COMPACT_ATOMS: atom_id res chain seq x y z
N MET A 1 -26.50 -4.81 -15.50
CA MET A 1 -26.69 -5.87 -14.50
C MET A 1 -25.67 -5.61 -13.41
N ASP A 2 -26.14 -5.15 -12.25
CA ASP A 2 -25.27 -4.89 -11.11
C ASP A 2 -24.80 -6.23 -10.52
N GLY A 3 -23.48 -6.36 -10.35
CA GLY A 3 -22.87 -7.53 -9.75
C GLY A 3 -23.12 -7.58 -8.23
N PRO A 4 -22.72 -8.67 -7.55
CA PRO A 4 -22.78 -8.74 -6.11
C PRO A 4 -22.01 -7.57 -5.49
N VAL A 5 -22.62 -6.94 -4.48
CA VAL A 5 -22.04 -5.80 -3.75
C VAL A 5 -21.43 -6.33 -2.46
N THR A 6 -20.13 -6.14 -2.28
CA THR A 6 -19.47 -6.42 -1.01
C THR A 6 -19.33 -5.13 -0.22
N ILE A 7 -19.85 -5.11 1.00
CA ILE A 7 -19.74 -3.99 1.94
C ILE A 7 -18.74 -4.35 3.02
N VAL A 8 -17.64 -3.61 3.10
CA VAL A 8 -16.68 -3.71 4.20
C VAL A 8 -16.93 -2.55 5.15
N THR A 9 -17.29 -2.87 6.39
CA THR A 9 -17.39 -1.89 7.47
C THR A 9 -16.20 -2.04 8.39
N GLY A 10 -15.58 -0.92 8.77
CA GLY A 10 -14.36 -0.95 9.55
C GLY A 10 -14.28 0.12 10.61
N GLU A 11 -13.56 -0.20 11.69
CA GLU A 11 -13.09 0.77 12.68
C GLU A 11 -11.57 0.68 12.78
N ALA A 12 -10.89 1.83 12.82
CA ALA A 12 -9.47 1.93 13.14
C ALA A 12 -9.32 2.61 14.49
N SER A 13 -8.62 1.96 15.42
CA SER A 13 -8.37 2.48 16.78
C SER A 13 -6.88 2.57 17.06
N PHE A 14 -6.49 3.51 17.93
CA PHE A 14 -5.10 3.88 18.13
C PHE A 14 -4.58 3.55 19.53
N VAL A 15 -3.35 3.04 19.60
CA VAL A 15 -2.60 2.85 20.85
C VAL A 15 -1.36 3.77 20.85
N SER A 16 -1.15 4.48 21.96
CA SER A 16 -0.07 5.46 22.15
C SER A 16 1.25 4.80 22.57
N GLY A 17 2.39 5.25 22.02
CA GLY A 17 3.74 4.95 22.51
C GLY A 17 4.47 6.20 23.04
N ASP A 18 5.61 6.02 23.73
CA ASP A 18 6.44 7.08 24.37
C ASP A 18 7.20 7.95 23.33
N PRO A 19 7.31 9.30 23.46
CA PRO A 19 7.82 10.18 22.40
C PRO A 19 9.24 10.69 22.66
N ARG A 20 10.21 10.46 21.76
CA ARG A 20 11.48 11.26 21.77
C ARG A 20 12.09 11.71 20.42
N ILE A 21 11.63 11.31 19.22
CA ILE A 21 12.27 11.70 17.93
C ILE A 21 11.29 11.77 16.74
N HIS A 22 10.99 12.94 16.15
CA HIS A 22 10.11 13.03 14.97
C HIS A 22 10.78 12.62 13.65
N LEU A 23 10.30 11.55 12.99
CA LEU A 23 10.87 10.99 11.75
C LEU A 23 10.39 11.67 10.45
N GLN A 24 9.67 12.79 10.56
CA GLN A 24 9.37 13.68 9.42
C GLN A 24 10.46 14.74 9.19
N ASP A 25 11.59 14.64 9.89
CA ASP A 25 12.72 15.52 9.62
C ASP A 25 13.29 15.23 8.23
N ARG A 26 12.95 16.09 7.26
CA ARG A 26 13.51 16.06 5.91
C ARG A 26 15.04 16.04 5.93
N LYS A 27 15.69 16.64 6.93
CA LYS A 27 17.15 16.60 7.05
C LYS A 27 17.62 15.17 7.34
N PHE A 28 16.96 14.45 8.25
CA PHE A 28 17.27 13.06 8.57
C PHE A 28 17.03 12.12 7.38
N VAL A 29 15.91 12.29 6.67
CA VAL A 29 15.62 11.46 5.49
C VAL A 29 16.63 11.74 4.38
N ASN A 30 16.94 13.01 4.12
CA ASN A 30 17.94 13.39 3.12
C ASN A 30 19.35 12.93 3.50
N SER A 31 19.74 12.99 4.78
CA SER A 31 21.04 12.48 5.23
C SER A 31 21.11 10.96 5.10
N SER A 32 20.05 10.24 5.48
CA SER A 32 19.95 8.79 5.29
C SER A 32 20.01 8.40 3.82
N LEU A 33 19.37 9.18 2.94
CA LEU A 33 19.44 8.98 1.49
C LEU A 33 20.87 9.16 0.98
N ARG A 34 21.58 10.22 1.40
CA ARG A 34 22.98 10.44 1.02
C ARG A 34 23.89 9.28 1.46
N ARG A 35 23.69 8.76 2.68
CA ARG A 35 24.42 7.60 3.20
C ARG A 35 24.12 6.32 2.40
N THR A 36 22.87 6.13 1.99
CA THR A 36 22.47 5.04 1.10
C THR A 36 23.15 5.15 -0.27
N LEU A 37 23.19 6.36 -0.85
CA LEU A 37 23.88 6.63 -2.12
C LEU A 37 25.40 6.46 -2.02
N ALA A 38 25.98 6.71 -0.84
CA ALA A 38 27.40 6.45 -0.56
C ALA A 38 27.71 4.96 -0.29
N GLY A 39 26.70 4.09 -0.28
CA GLY A 39 26.85 2.66 0.00
C GLY A 39 27.02 2.32 1.49
N GLU A 40 26.86 3.30 2.39
CA GLU A 40 26.95 3.10 3.85
C GLU A 40 25.71 2.43 4.45
N LEU A 41 24.57 2.53 3.76
CA LEU A 41 23.31 1.90 4.13
C LEU A 41 22.80 1.08 2.95
N SER A 42 22.30 -0.11 3.23
CA SER A 42 21.45 -0.84 2.30
C SER A 42 20.11 -0.13 2.10
N VAL A 43 19.42 -0.44 1.01
CA VAL A 43 18.06 0.04 0.73
C VAL A 43 17.10 -0.35 1.86
N GLU A 44 17.23 -1.58 2.39
CA GLU A 44 16.38 -2.07 3.47
C GLU A 44 16.59 -1.26 4.76
N GLU A 45 17.85 -1.02 5.14
CA GLU A 45 18.20 -0.19 6.28
C GLU A 45 17.68 1.24 6.13
N PHE A 46 17.80 1.83 4.94
CA PHE A 46 17.23 3.13 4.65
C PHE A 46 15.72 3.18 4.93
N TYR A 47 14.96 2.20 4.42
CA TYR A 47 13.51 2.17 4.67
C TYR A 47 13.20 1.86 6.15
N ASN A 48 13.97 1.01 6.83
CA ASN A 48 13.76 0.72 8.25
C ASN A 48 13.97 1.97 9.12
N LEU A 49 14.93 2.83 8.76
CA LEU A 49 15.20 4.08 9.46
C LEU A 49 14.19 5.18 9.15
N THR A 50 13.68 5.24 7.91
CA THR A 50 12.89 6.38 7.41
C THR A 50 11.39 6.11 7.35
N THR A 51 10.94 4.87 7.55
CA THR A 51 9.52 4.50 7.48
C THR A 51 9.09 3.67 8.68
N LEU A 52 7.80 3.74 8.99
CA LEU A 52 7.22 2.97 10.09
C LEU A 52 7.12 1.49 9.73
N GLN A 53 7.63 0.63 10.61
CA GLN A 53 7.50 -0.83 10.49
C GLN A 53 6.31 -1.35 11.30
N LEU A 54 5.18 -1.58 10.63
CA LEU A 54 3.96 -2.07 11.29
C LEU A 54 4.09 -3.50 11.83
N MET A 55 4.89 -4.35 11.18
CA MET A 55 4.96 -5.79 11.50
C MET A 55 5.75 -6.12 12.77
N LEU A 56 6.41 -5.16 13.42
CA LEU A 56 7.11 -5.41 14.69
C LEU A 56 6.27 -5.08 15.92
N SER A 57 5.09 -4.48 15.75
CA SER A 57 4.26 -4.12 16.90
C SER A 57 3.26 -5.21 17.24
N GLU A 58 3.40 -5.80 18.42
CA GLU A 58 2.41 -6.72 19.00
C GLU A 58 1.04 -6.07 19.21
N THR A 59 1.00 -4.74 19.23
CA THR A 59 -0.24 -3.96 19.40
C THR A 59 -1.09 -3.91 18.12
N ASN A 60 -0.49 -4.13 16.96
CA ASN A 60 -1.19 -4.04 15.69
C ASN A 60 -2.00 -5.32 15.44
N ARG A 61 -3.33 -5.21 15.32
CA ARG A 61 -4.20 -6.38 15.11
C ARG A 61 -5.30 -6.12 14.10
N LEU A 62 -5.58 -7.13 13.28
CA LEU A 62 -6.78 -7.22 12.46
C LEU A 62 -7.79 -8.13 13.17
N LYS A 63 -8.96 -7.59 13.49
CA LYS A 63 -10.09 -8.35 14.01
C LYS A 63 -11.20 -8.42 12.98
N VAL A 64 -11.62 -9.64 12.65
CA VAL A 64 -12.77 -9.90 11.78
C VAL A 64 -13.93 -10.39 12.63
N TYR A 65 -15.04 -9.67 12.59
CA TYR A 65 -16.26 -10.02 13.31
C TYR A 65 -17.11 -11.02 12.51
N GLY A 66 -17.87 -11.83 13.24
CA GLY A 66 -18.78 -12.84 12.70
C GLY A 66 -19.29 -13.73 13.83
N ARG A 67 -19.87 -14.90 13.51
CA ARG A 67 -20.34 -15.87 14.53
C ARG A 67 -19.26 -16.27 15.54
N ARG A 68 -17.99 -16.31 15.10
CA ARG A 68 -16.81 -16.52 15.94
C ARG A 68 -15.75 -15.47 15.59
N PRO A 69 -15.62 -14.36 16.33
CA PRO A 69 -14.63 -13.34 16.01
C PRO A 69 -13.22 -13.92 15.99
N ILE A 70 -12.42 -13.54 14.99
CA ILE A 70 -11.00 -13.92 14.89
C ILE A 70 -10.17 -12.65 14.94
N ALA A 71 -9.11 -12.65 15.75
CA ALA A 71 -8.19 -11.53 15.88
C ALA A 71 -6.76 -12.02 15.67
N GLU A 72 -6.12 -11.53 14.61
CA GLU A 72 -4.75 -11.88 14.23
C GLU A 72 -3.86 -10.64 14.31
N PRO A 73 -2.58 -10.81 14.65
CA PRO A 73 -1.62 -9.71 14.57
C PRO A 73 -1.47 -9.23 13.12
N VAL A 74 -1.13 -7.95 12.93
CA VAL A 74 -0.75 -7.39 11.62
C VAL A 74 0.71 -7.75 11.35
N THR A 75 0.99 -9.05 11.28
CA THR A 75 2.33 -9.60 11.06
C THR A 75 2.25 -10.81 10.15
N GLY A 76 3.05 -10.83 9.07
CA GLY A 76 3.23 -11.99 8.20
C GLY A 76 1.92 -12.64 7.70
N SER A 77 1.82 -13.97 7.84
CA SER A 77 0.69 -14.78 7.38
C SER A 77 -0.11 -15.35 8.55
N GLY A 78 -1.44 -15.32 8.42
CA GLY A 78 -2.39 -15.92 9.34
C GLY A 78 -3.54 -16.62 8.60
N VAL A 79 -4.56 -17.05 9.34
CA VAL A 79 -5.74 -17.74 8.77
C VAL A 79 -6.61 -16.74 7.98
N LEU A 80 -6.64 -15.47 8.39
CA LEU A 80 -7.41 -14.44 7.68
C LEU A 80 -6.74 -14.00 6.36
N GLY A 81 -5.43 -14.13 6.25
CA GLY A 81 -4.67 -13.66 5.09
C GLY A 81 -3.21 -13.36 5.42
N THR A 82 -2.54 -12.70 4.48
CA THR A 82 -1.13 -12.34 4.60
C THR A 82 -0.95 -10.84 4.46
N TRP A 83 -0.24 -10.22 5.39
CA TRP A 83 0.26 -8.85 5.27
C TRP A 83 1.61 -8.86 4.57
N ARG A 84 1.76 -8.00 3.56
CA ARG A 84 3.01 -7.90 2.80
C ARG A 84 3.47 -6.45 2.65
N GLU A 85 4.77 -6.25 2.75
CA GLU A 85 5.41 -4.95 2.60
C GLU A 85 5.59 -4.58 1.13
N ARG A 86 5.16 -3.38 0.75
CA ARG A 86 5.37 -2.81 -0.58
C ARG A 86 5.94 -1.41 -0.46
N TYR A 87 6.86 -1.07 -1.33
CA TYR A 87 7.53 0.23 -1.34
C TYR A 87 7.01 1.07 -2.52
N TYR A 88 6.79 2.34 -2.26
CA TYR A 88 6.29 3.32 -3.22
C TYR A 88 7.13 4.60 -3.14
N LEU A 89 7.07 5.41 -4.20
CA LEU A 89 7.57 6.77 -4.21
C LEU A 89 6.37 7.71 -4.30
N SER A 90 5.95 8.26 -3.16
CA SER A 90 4.85 9.23 -3.13
C SER A 90 5.35 10.56 -3.67
N LEU A 91 4.61 11.17 -4.60
CA LEU A 91 4.94 12.51 -5.13
C LEU A 91 4.16 13.62 -4.42
N ARG A 92 3.27 13.29 -3.48
CA ARG A 92 2.29 14.22 -2.89
C ARG A 92 2.89 15.32 -2.03
N GLU A 93 4.00 15.05 -1.35
CA GLU A 93 4.65 15.97 -0.41
C GLU A 93 6.13 16.19 -0.79
N GLY A 94 6.42 16.11 -2.10
CA GLY A 94 7.75 15.87 -2.63
C GLY A 94 8.01 14.37 -2.80
N ALA A 95 8.96 14.00 -3.66
CA ALA A 95 9.34 12.60 -3.87
C ALA A 95 9.77 11.96 -2.55
N TRP A 96 8.87 11.16 -1.95
CA TRP A 96 9.01 10.61 -0.61
C TRP A 96 8.92 9.09 -0.63
N PRO A 97 9.97 8.38 -0.18
CA PRO A 97 9.92 6.93 -0.07
C PRO A 97 8.87 6.54 0.97
N THR A 98 7.97 5.65 0.58
CA THR A 98 6.85 5.22 1.42
C THR A 98 6.83 3.70 1.51
N ARG A 99 6.79 3.17 2.73
CA ARG A 99 6.49 1.76 2.99
C ARG A 99 5.00 1.61 3.27
N CYS A 100 4.35 0.70 2.57
CA CYS A 100 2.94 0.36 2.78
C CYS A 100 2.82 -1.14 3.09
N PHE A 101 1.79 -1.48 3.84
CA PHE A 101 1.45 -2.86 4.17
C PHE A 101 0.13 -3.19 3.49
N THR A 102 0.14 -4.17 2.59
CA THR A 102 -1.03 -4.63 1.85
C THR A 102 -1.51 -5.94 2.44
N PHE A 103 -2.79 -6.01 2.81
CA PHE A 103 -3.43 -7.24 3.25
C PHE A 103 -3.95 -8.02 2.05
N GLN A 104 -3.50 -9.27 1.92
CA GLN A 104 -3.98 -10.22 0.93
C GLN A 104 -4.93 -11.21 1.63
N PRO A 105 -6.24 -11.17 1.35
CA PRO A 105 -7.21 -12.03 2.03
C PRO A 105 -7.00 -13.50 1.66
N SER A 106 -7.15 -14.40 2.62
CA SER A 106 -7.09 -15.84 2.39
C SER A 106 -8.38 -16.36 1.72
N ALA A 107 -8.30 -17.54 1.11
CA ALA A 107 -9.50 -18.26 0.64
C ALA A 107 -10.49 -18.51 1.78
N TYR A 108 -10.00 -18.77 3.00
CA TYR A 108 -10.84 -18.91 4.19
C TYR A 108 -11.66 -17.64 4.46
N LEU A 109 -11.03 -16.46 4.44
CA LEU A 109 -11.74 -15.20 4.65
C LEU A 109 -12.76 -14.93 3.54
N ASN A 110 -12.40 -15.18 2.28
CA ASN A 110 -13.29 -15.01 1.13
C ASN A 110 -14.54 -15.91 1.23
N ASN A 111 -14.37 -17.16 1.67
CA ASN A 111 -15.48 -18.11 1.83
C ASN A 111 -16.37 -17.80 3.04
N ARG A 112 -15.88 -17.02 4.00
CA ARG A 112 -16.61 -16.67 5.22
C ARG A 112 -17.62 -15.54 5.03
N THR A 113 -17.49 -14.77 3.96
CA THR A 113 -18.22 -13.51 3.79
C THR A 113 -19.43 -13.65 2.87
N ASN A 114 -20.63 -13.47 3.43
CA ASN A 114 -21.90 -13.39 2.69
C ASN A 114 -22.22 -11.92 2.34
N ASN A 115 -21.35 -11.26 1.57
CA ASN A 115 -21.45 -9.85 1.11
C ASN A 115 -21.16 -8.74 2.13
N VAL A 116 -21.18 -9.00 3.44
CA VAL A 116 -20.79 -8.00 4.46
C VAL A 116 -19.64 -8.51 5.31
N LEU A 117 -18.57 -7.72 5.40
CA LEU A 117 -17.41 -8.00 6.23
C LEU A 117 -17.21 -6.85 7.22
N ARG A 118 -17.25 -7.16 8.52
CA ARG A 118 -16.96 -6.18 9.57
C ARG A 118 -15.58 -6.42 10.13
N ILE A 119 -14.72 -5.41 10.04
CA ILE A 119 -13.33 -5.45 10.49
C ILE A 119 -13.06 -4.40 11.57
N GLN A 120 -12.05 -4.64 12.39
CA GLN A 120 -11.42 -3.62 13.22
C GLN A 120 -9.91 -3.75 13.06
N LEU A 121 -9.27 -2.61 12.80
CA LEU A 121 -7.82 -2.47 12.77
C LEU A 121 -7.40 -1.73 14.04
N LEU A 122 -6.66 -2.42 14.90
CA LEU A 122 -5.97 -1.81 16.02
C LEU A 122 -4.57 -1.45 15.51
N LEU A 123 -4.21 -0.16 15.53
CA LEU A 123 -2.94 0.33 15.02
C LEU A 123 -2.23 1.16 16.09
N GLY A 124 -1.09 0.67 16.57
CA GLY A 124 -0.16 1.46 17.39
C GLY A 124 0.52 2.51 16.52
N VAL A 125 0.48 3.79 16.91
CA VAL A 125 1.28 4.83 16.24
C VAL A 125 2.42 5.22 17.16
N PRO A 126 3.68 5.06 16.74
CA PRO A 126 4.75 5.77 17.41
C PRO A 126 4.51 7.28 17.21
N PRO A 127 4.65 8.11 18.26
CA PRO A 127 4.46 9.57 18.16
C PRO A 127 5.29 10.24 17.05
N LEU A 128 6.36 9.56 16.65
CA LEU A 128 7.37 9.96 15.68
C LEU A 128 6.84 10.11 14.24
N PHE A 129 5.75 9.42 13.87
CA PHE A 129 5.24 9.34 12.50
C PHE A 129 3.93 10.11 12.25
N GLY A 130 3.39 10.82 13.24
CA GLY A 130 2.27 11.73 13.03
C GLY A 130 2.71 12.94 12.19
N ASN A 131 1.95 13.30 11.15
CA ASN A 131 2.25 14.53 10.41
C ASN A 131 1.80 15.79 11.14
N TYR A 132 2.28 16.95 10.69
CA TYR A 132 1.88 18.28 11.20
C TYR A 132 0.37 18.56 11.11
N LYS A 133 -0.37 17.78 10.29
CA LYS A 133 -1.84 17.81 10.18
C LYS A 133 -2.53 16.76 11.08
N GLY A 134 -1.78 16.07 11.94
CA GLY A 134 -2.29 15.04 12.85
C GLY A 134 -2.66 13.70 12.19
N VAL A 135 -2.29 13.45 10.94
CA VAL A 135 -2.53 12.18 10.24
C VAL A 135 -1.42 11.19 10.56
N SER A 136 -1.80 10.00 11.03
CA SER A 136 -0.89 8.91 11.37
C SER A 136 -0.85 7.81 10.32
N TYR A 137 -1.98 7.51 9.70
CA TYR A 137 -2.08 6.50 8.65
C TYR A 137 -2.95 6.97 7.50
N ARG A 138 -2.73 6.38 6.33
CA ARG A 138 -3.65 6.41 5.21
C ARG A 138 -4.03 4.99 4.87
N LEU A 139 -5.32 4.67 4.94
CA LEU A 139 -5.85 3.40 4.48
C LEU A 139 -6.23 3.53 3.01
N TYR A 140 -5.75 2.61 2.19
CA TYR A 140 -6.05 2.54 0.77
C TYR A 140 -6.93 1.33 0.49
N PHE A 141 -8.05 1.53 -0.20
CA PHE A 141 -8.96 0.46 -0.57
C PHE A 141 -8.87 0.26 -2.09
N HIS A 142 -8.49 -0.95 -2.48
CA HIS A 142 -8.37 -1.34 -3.88
C HIS A 142 -8.81 -2.79 -4.08
N GLY A 143 -9.17 -3.12 -5.32
CA GLY A 143 -9.44 -4.50 -5.72
C GLY A 143 -8.13 -5.27 -6.00
N PRO A 144 -8.16 -6.32 -6.82
CA PRO A 144 -6.95 -7.06 -7.19
C PRO A 144 -5.96 -6.22 -8.02
N ASP A 145 -6.39 -5.07 -8.53
CA ASP A 145 -5.58 -4.17 -9.34
C ASP A 145 -4.57 -3.37 -8.52
N GLU A 146 -3.46 -3.01 -9.16
CA GLU A 146 -2.41 -2.18 -8.57
C GLU A 146 -2.94 -0.80 -8.13
N PRO A 147 -2.74 -0.38 -6.86
CA PRO A 147 -3.23 0.91 -6.37
C PRO A 147 -2.34 2.06 -6.82
N ASN A 148 -2.92 3.24 -7.05
CA ASN A 148 -2.19 4.50 -7.19
C ASN A 148 -2.17 5.22 -5.84
N LEU A 149 -1.00 5.30 -5.20
CA LEU A 149 -0.83 5.93 -3.89
C LEU A 149 -0.48 7.42 -4.00
N GLY A 150 -0.48 7.96 -5.22
CA GLY A 150 0.06 9.28 -5.54
C GLY A 150 1.48 9.20 -6.12
N ASP A 151 1.89 8.01 -6.57
CA ASP A 151 3.09 7.76 -7.36
C ASP A 151 2.86 8.03 -8.86
N LEU A 152 1.60 8.07 -9.31
CA LEU A 152 1.21 8.64 -10.60
C LEU A 152 0.58 10.02 -10.43
N SER A 153 1.15 11.02 -11.12
CA SER A 153 0.66 12.40 -11.09
C SER A 153 -0.18 12.73 -12.34
N THR A 154 -1.25 13.53 -12.17
CA THR A 154 -2.07 14.00 -13.31
C THR A 154 -1.32 14.93 -14.29
N PRO A 155 -0.35 15.78 -13.87
CA PRO A 155 0.41 16.58 -14.81
C PRO A 155 1.26 15.73 -15.77
N GLU A 156 1.81 14.60 -15.31
CA GLU A 156 2.71 13.76 -16.11
C GLU A 156 1.96 12.68 -16.91
N HIS A 157 0.82 12.20 -16.40
CA HIS A 157 0.12 11.03 -16.95
C HIS A 157 -1.31 11.35 -17.44
N GLY A 158 -1.71 12.62 -17.40
CA GLY A 158 -2.99 13.12 -17.93
C GLY A 158 -4.17 13.09 -16.95
N ARG A 159 -5.34 13.53 -17.43
CA ARG A 159 -6.57 13.66 -16.61
C ARG A 159 -7.21 12.33 -16.22
N THR A 160 -6.78 11.22 -16.81
CA THR A 160 -7.39 9.88 -16.67
C THR A 160 -6.65 8.99 -15.67
N VAL A 161 -5.69 9.53 -14.90
CA VAL A 161 -4.96 8.77 -13.88
C VAL A 161 -5.94 8.23 -12.83
N PRO A 162 -6.05 6.90 -12.67
CA PRO A 162 -6.91 6.32 -11.67
C PRO A 162 -6.46 6.74 -10.27
N LYS A 163 -7.41 7.06 -9.40
CA LYS A 163 -7.14 7.33 -7.97
C LYS A 163 -7.63 6.16 -7.15
N THR A 164 -6.77 5.65 -6.27
CA THR A 164 -7.20 4.69 -5.26
C THR A 164 -7.95 5.43 -4.15
N VAL A 165 -9.07 4.84 -3.72
CA VAL A 165 -9.86 5.39 -2.61
C VAL A 165 -9.00 5.33 -1.35
N GLU A 166 -8.90 6.46 -0.65
CA GLU A 166 -8.12 6.56 0.58
C GLU A 166 -8.93 7.19 1.71
N VAL A 167 -8.62 6.78 2.94
CA VAL A 167 -9.10 7.40 4.17
C VAL A 167 -7.90 7.78 5.02
N ALA A 168 -7.77 9.06 5.35
CA ALA A 168 -6.75 9.55 6.28
C ALA A 168 -7.21 9.31 7.72
N LEU A 169 -6.40 8.60 8.49
CA LEU A 169 -6.65 8.33 9.90
C LEU A 169 -5.84 9.29 10.77
N ARG A 170 -6.54 10.08 11.58
CA ARG A 170 -5.92 11.04 12.52
C ARG A 170 -5.50 10.33 13.80
N SER A 171 -4.36 10.71 14.34
CA SER A 171 -3.86 10.18 15.60
C SER A 171 -4.90 10.34 16.71
N ARG A 172 -4.97 9.36 17.62
CA ARG A 172 -5.79 9.41 18.86
C ARG A 172 -7.31 9.49 18.65
N ILE A 173 -7.80 9.42 17.41
CA ILE A 173 -9.23 9.45 17.09
C ILE A 173 -9.60 8.15 16.40
N ASN A 174 -10.59 7.43 16.92
CA ASN A 174 -11.09 6.25 16.22
C ASN A 174 -11.76 6.65 14.91
N GLY A 175 -11.35 6.02 13.81
CA GLY A 175 -11.95 6.23 12.49
C GLY A 175 -12.94 5.12 12.19
N ARG A 176 -14.14 5.48 11.71
CA ARG A 176 -15.09 4.50 11.14
C ARG A 176 -15.21 4.70 9.65
N PHE A 177 -15.28 3.60 8.90
CA PHE A 177 -15.39 3.63 7.45
C PHE A 177 -16.35 2.55 6.94
N VAL A 178 -17.01 2.86 5.82
CA VAL A 178 -17.84 1.92 5.06
C VAL A 178 -17.36 1.98 3.63
N VAL A 179 -16.95 0.83 3.10
CA VAL A 179 -16.45 0.68 1.73
C VAL A 179 -17.41 -0.23 0.99
N THR A 180 -18.02 0.30 -0.05
CA THR A 180 -18.94 -0.44 -0.92
C THR A 180 -18.22 -0.76 -2.23
N VAL A 181 -18.07 -2.05 -2.53
CA VAL A 181 -17.47 -2.52 -3.78
C VAL A 181 -18.58 -2.83 -4.79
N ALA A 182 -18.63 -2.06 -5.86
CA ALA A 182 -19.51 -2.33 -7.00
C ALA A 182 -18.68 -2.91 -8.16
N LEU A 183 -18.85 -4.21 -8.43
CA LEU A 183 -18.19 -4.87 -9.55
C LEU A 183 -18.87 -4.46 -10.86
N LYS A 184 -18.15 -3.71 -11.70
CA LYS A 184 -18.58 -3.42 -13.06
C LYS A 184 -18.06 -4.50 -14.00
N LYS A 185 -18.94 -5.33 -14.55
CA LYS A 185 -18.61 -6.16 -15.71
C LYS A 185 -18.53 -5.26 -16.93
N LEU A 186 -17.32 -5.04 -17.44
CA LEU A 186 -17.14 -4.38 -18.72
C LEU A 186 -17.57 -5.33 -19.83
N ALA A 187 -18.35 -4.83 -20.79
CA ALA A 187 -18.67 -5.58 -22.00
C ALA A 187 -17.36 -5.88 -22.74
N SER A 188 -17.13 -7.14 -23.10
CA SER A 188 -16.03 -7.50 -24.00
C SER A 188 -16.30 -6.88 -25.37
N LEU A 189 -15.72 -5.70 -25.62
CA LEU A 189 -15.83 -5.05 -26.90
C LEU A 189 -14.87 -5.75 -27.87
N ARG A 190 -15.40 -6.46 -28.86
CA ARG A 190 -14.64 -7.04 -29.99
C ARG A 190 -13.69 -6.06 -30.70
N ARG A 191 -13.77 -4.74 -30.43
CA ARG A 191 -13.05 -3.67 -31.13
C ARG A 191 -11.97 -2.95 -30.31
N ARG A 192 -11.81 -3.24 -29.02
CA ARG A 192 -10.64 -2.78 -28.22
C ARG A 192 -10.25 -3.88 -27.24
N PRO A 193 -9.01 -4.38 -27.27
CA PRO A 193 -8.60 -5.43 -26.34
C PRO A 193 -8.48 -4.80 -24.94
N CYS A 194 -9.52 -4.95 -24.13
CA CYS A 194 -9.30 -5.00 -22.69
C CYS A 194 -8.42 -6.23 -22.46
N ARG A 195 -7.16 -6.04 -22.07
CA ARG A 195 -6.34 -7.17 -21.63
C ARG A 195 -7.04 -7.80 -20.42
N GLY A 196 -7.36 -9.09 -20.52
CA GLY A 196 -8.09 -9.84 -19.51
C GLY A 196 -7.20 -10.55 -18.50
N GLU A 197 -5.89 -10.29 -18.53
CA GLU A 197 -4.94 -10.88 -17.59
C GLU A 197 -5.26 -10.44 -16.16
N PRO A 198 -5.28 -11.37 -15.18
CA PRO A 198 -5.52 -11.03 -13.78
C PRO A 198 -4.58 -9.93 -13.28
N GLY A 199 -5.16 -8.89 -12.67
CA GLY A 199 -4.43 -7.75 -12.13
C GLY A 199 -3.93 -6.75 -13.18
N TYR A 200 -4.30 -6.89 -14.46
CA TYR A 200 -4.10 -5.82 -15.44
C TYR A 200 -5.03 -4.64 -15.14
N SER A 201 -4.45 -3.44 -15.03
CA SER A 201 -5.21 -2.21 -14.81
C SER A 201 -4.54 -1.03 -15.52
N LEU A 202 -5.30 0.05 -15.75
CA LEU A 202 -4.73 1.28 -16.30
C LEU A 202 -3.63 1.83 -15.39
N THR A 203 -3.80 1.77 -14.06
CA THR A 203 -2.79 2.17 -13.09
C THR A 203 -1.49 1.42 -13.32
N ARG A 204 -1.58 0.08 -13.44
CA ARG A 204 -0.42 -0.78 -13.66
C ARG A 204 0.29 -0.44 -14.96
N CYS A 205 -0.45 -0.31 -16.06
CA CYS A 205 0.11 0.04 -17.35
C CYS A 205 0.89 1.36 -17.31
N LEU A 206 0.34 2.38 -16.63
CA LEU A 206 1.00 3.67 -16.48
C LEU A 206 2.27 3.57 -15.62
N LYS A 207 2.22 2.85 -14.50
CA LYS A 207 3.38 2.60 -13.64
C LYS A 207 4.49 1.85 -14.38
N GLU A 208 4.14 0.77 -15.09
CA GLU A 208 5.12 -0.01 -15.87
C GLU A 208 5.78 0.85 -16.95
N CYS A 209 5.03 1.72 -17.62
CA CYS A 209 5.59 2.68 -18.58
C CYS A 209 6.56 3.68 -17.91
N GLN A 210 6.17 4.27 -16.79
CA GLN A 210 7.02 5.17 -16.02
C GLN A 210 8.30 4.48 -15.55
N TRP A 211 8.20 3.25 -15.04
CA TRP A 211 9.35 2.48 -14.57
C TRP A 211 10.29 2.09 -15.70
N ARG A 212 9.77 1.64 -16.85
CA ARG A 212 10.58 1.33 -18.05
C ARG A 212 11.36 2.57 -18.49
N ARG A 213 10.70 3.72 -18.57
CA ARG A 213 11.35 4.99 -18.96
C ARG A 213 12.41 5.41 -17.94
N LEU A 214 12.10 5.31 -16.65
CA LEU A 214 13.04 5.70 -15.60
C LEU A 214 14.25 4.75 -15.54
N ALA A 215 14.04 3.45 -15.67
CA ALA A 215 15.11 2.45 -15.73
C ALA A 215 16.00 2.64 -16.97
N ALA A 216 15.43 2.95 -18.14
CA ALA A 216 16.20 3.28 -19.33
C ALA A 216 17.05 4.56 -19.15
N LEU A 217 16.55 5.54 -18.38
CA LEU A 217 17.26 6.78 -18.11
C LEU A 217 18.38 6.61 -17.07
N THR A 218 18.14 5.85 -16.01
CA THR A 218 19.07 5.71 -14.88
C THR A 218 19.98 4.50 -14.99
N GLY A 219 19.67 3.55 -15.87
CA GLY A 219 20.35 2.25 -15.94
C GLY A 219 20.04 1.33 -14.75
N CYS A 220 19.13 1.71 -13.85
CA CYS A 220 18.90 1.02 -12.58
C CYS A 220 17.41 0.86 -12.26
N ARG A 221 17.06 -0.22 -11.56
CA ARG A 221 15.73 -0.44 -11.00
C ARG A 221 15.62 0.15 -9.60
N LEU A 222 14.58 0.94 -9.34
CA LEU A 222 14.31 1.47 -8.01
C LEU A 222 13.46 0.50 -7.17
N PRO A 223 13.58 0.50 -5.83
CA PRO A 223 12.89 -0.45 -4.94
C PRO A 223 11.37 -0.46 -5.07
N HIS A 224 10.77 0.63 -5.54
CA HIS A 224 9.33 0.79 -5.75
C HIS A 224 8.86 0.37 -7.15
N MET A 225 9.77 0.01 -8.06
CA MET A 225 9.45 -0.48 -9.40
C MET A 225 9.11 -1.98 -9.34
N THR A 226 8.03 -2.37 -8.67
CA THR A 226 7.70 -3.79 -8.42
C THR A 226 6.45 -4.24 -9.16
N TYR A 227 6.50 -5.44 -9.73
CA TYR A 227 5.34 -6.08 -10.37
C TYR A 227 4.30 -6.47 -9.29
N PRO A 228 3.02 -6.63 -9.63
CA PRO A 228 2.04 -7.20 -8.70
C PRO A 228 2.52 -8.55 -8.15
N GLY A 229 2.51 -8.69 -6.83
CA GLY A 229 2.95 -9.92 -6.16
C GLY A 229 4.47 -10.05 -5.92
N VAL A 230 5.28 -9.07 -6.33
CA VAL A 230 6.71 -9.00 -5.99
C VAL A 230 6.90 -8.11 -4.76
N PHE A 231 7.56 -8.65 -3.74
CA PHE A 231 7.77 -8.00 -2.44
C PHE A 231 9.29 -7.96 -2.21
N LEU A 232 9.85 -6.74 -2.25
CA LEU A 232 11.28 -6.42 -2.44
C LEU A 232 11.80 -6.85 -3.83
N PRO A 233 12.44 -5.96 -4.61
CA PRO A 233 13.34 -6.42 -5.65
C PRO A 233 14.61 -6.95 -4.97
N ASP A 234 15.07 -8.13 -5.40
CA ASP A 234 16.51 -8.34 -5.45
C ASP A 234 17.10 -7.15 -6.22
N THR A 235 17.78 -6.25 -5.50
CA THR A 235 18.36 -5.01 -6.06
C THR A 235 19.57 -5.29 -6.95
N ARG A 236 19.89 -6.57 -7.17
CA ARG A 236 20.97 -7.05 -8.01
C ARG A 236 20.37 -7.98 -9.07
N GLY A 237 20.15 -7.43 -10.26
CA GLY A 237 19.81 -8.25 -11.42
C GLY A 237 19.67 -7.40 -12.67
N PRO A 238 20.05 -7.94 -13.85
CA PRO A 238 19.78 -7.30 -15.14
C PRO A 238 18.27 -7.03 -15.30
N LEU A 239 17.91 -6.09 -16.19
CA LEU A 239 16.54 -5.61 -16.47
C LEU A 239 15.54 -6.71 -16.93
N ASP A 240 15.97 -7.97 -16.98
CA ASP A 240 15.35 -9.15 -17.60
C ASP A 240 14.00 -9.58 -17.01
N HIS A 241 13.55 -8.94 -15.94
CA HIS A 241 12.30 -9.25 -15.23
C HIS A 241 11.26 -8.12 -15.26
N LEU A 242 11.50 -7.06 -16.05
CA LEU A 242 10.39 -6.30 -16.61
C LEU A 242 9.71 -7.22 -17.64
N PRO A 243 8.37 -7.32 -17.69
CA PRO A 243 7.74 -8.01 -18.82
C PRO A 243 8.31 -7.41 -20.13
N PRO A 244 8.53 -8.19 -21.19
CA PRO A 244 8.93 -7.65 -22.49
C PRO A 244 8.00 -6.49 -22.94
#